data_AF-A0A8I1LNM5-F1
#
_entry.id   AF-A0A8I1LNM5-F1
#
_cell.length_a   1.000
_cell.length_b   1.000
_cell.length_c   1.000
_cell.angle_alpha   90.00
_cell.angle_beta   90.00
_cell.angle_gamma   90.00
#
_symmetry.space_group_name_H-M   'P 1'
#
loop_
_entity.id
_entity.type
_entity.pdbx_description
1 polymer ?
#
loop_
_entity_poly.entity_id
_entity_poly.type
_entity_poly.pdbx_seq_one_letter_code
_entity_poly.pdbx_strand_id
1 'polypeptide(L)' 'MNRPLTHEGWQVWDLVGRLGGQLRVLPGAVFGWDLTAALSLGNALGVPPLAMAELLPVIEAVMVAKLNEQMGRPDG' A
#
# COMPACT_ATOMS: atom_id res chain seq x y z
N MET A 1 -4.31 6.24 17.64
CA MET A 1 -4.81 7.31 16.76
C MET A 1 -4.20 7.06 15.39
N ASN A 2 -4.96 7.16 14.28
CA ASN A 2 -4.69 6.58 12.94
C ASN A 2 -5.16 5.13 12.79
N ARG A 3 -6.48 4.91 12.81
CA ARG A 3 -7.10 3.64 12.44
C ARG A 3 -8.33 3.90 11.57
N PRO A 4 -8.68 2.99 10.66
CA PRO A 4 -9.93 3.12 9.92
C PRO A 4 -11.15 3.18 10.84
N LEU A 5 -12.15 3.97 10.43
CA LEU A 5 -13.41 4.14 11.15
C LEU A 5 -14.58 3.41 10.46
N THR A 6 -14.36 2.92 9.24
CA THR A 6 -15.36 2.19 8.43
C THR A 6 -14.91 0.76 8.19
N HIS A 7 -15.86 -0.13 7.86
CA HIS A 7 -15.56 -1.53 7.55
C HIS A 7 -14.65 -1.62 6.32
N GLU A 8 -14.97 -0.86 5.28
CA GLU A 8 -14.23 -0.80 4.02
C GLU A 8 -12.79 -0.31 4.25
N GLY A 9 -12.62 0.69 5.12
CA GLY A 9 -11.30 1.17 5.49
C GLY A 9 -10.48 0.10 6.22
N TRP A 10 -11.10 -0.72 7.07
CA TRP A 10 -10.43 -1.87 7.70
C TRP A 10 -10.06 -2.95 6.69
N GLN A 11 -10.93 -3.23 5.72
CA GLN A 11 -10.64 -4.20 4.67
C GLN A 11 -9.44 -3.77 3.81
N VAL A 12 -9.38 -2.48 3.42
CA VAL A 12 -8.21 -1.95 2.70
C VAL A 12 -6.97 -1.92 3.59
N TRP A 13 -7.10 -1.61 4.87
CA TRP A 13 -5.98 -1.64 5.81
C TRP A 13 -5.35 -3.04 5.96
N ASP A 14 -6.18 -4.08 6.09
CA ASP A 14 -5.73 -5.46 6.11
C ASP A 14 -5.09 -5.88 4.76
N LEU A 15 -5.72 -5.49 3.64
CA LEU A 15 -5.17 -5.74 2.31
C LEU A 15 -3.75 -5.16 2.17
N VAL A 16 -3.55 -3.88 2.51
CA VAL A 16 -2.24 -3.22 2.41
C VAL A 16 -1.18 -3.91 3.25
N GLY A 17 -1.54 -4.38 4.45
CA GLY A 17 -0.63 -5.16 5.30
C GLY A 17 -0.08 -6.43 4.62
N ARG A 18 -0.82 -6.98 3.65
CA ARG A 18 -0.44 -8.18 2.89
C ARG A 18 0.39 -7.86 1.63
N LEU A 19 0.49 -6.59 1.22
CA LEU A 19 1.19 -6.17 -0.01
C LEU A 19 2.70 -6.00 0.14
N GLY A 20 3.28 -6.25 1.33
CA GLY A 20 4.72 -6.07 1.56
C GLY A 20 5.62 -6.83 0.57
N GLY A 21 5.20 -8.01 0.12
CA GLY A 21 5.93 -8.80 -0.89
C GLY A 21 5.74 -8.36 -2.35
N GLN A 22 4.88 -7.37 -2.61
CA GLN A 22 4.54 -6.89 -3.96
C GLN A 22 5.17 -5.52 -4.27
N LEU A 23 6.19 -5.11 -3.50
CA LEU A 23 6.88 -3.85 -3.71
C LEU A 23 7.66 -3.86 -5.03
N ARG A 24 7.53 -2.77 -5.79
CA ARG A 24 8.29 -2.49 -7.00
C ARG A 24 9.43 -1.54 -6.65
N VAL A 25 10.66 -2.03 -6.81
CA VAL A 25 11.88 -1.33 -6.41
C VAL A 25 12.86 -1.18 -7.57
N LEU A 26 13.62 -0.09 -7.54
CA LEU A 26 14.79 0.18 -8.37
C LEU A 26 16.01 0.37 -7.44
N PRO A 27 17.25 0.33 -7.95
CA PRO A 27 18.42 0.64 -7.14
C PRO A 27 18.27 2.01 -6.46
N GLY A 28 18.16 2.01 -5.12
CA GLY A 28 18.04 3.22 -4.31
C GLY A 28 16.65 3.88 -4.27
N ALA A 29 15.60 3.26 -4.83
CA ALA A 29 14.25 3.84 -4.77
C ALA A 29 13.11 2.80 -4.80
N VAL A 30 12.01 3.10 -4.12
CA VAL A 30 10.73 2.39 -4.23
C VAL A 30 9.81 3.16 -5.18
N PHE A 31 9.18 2.45 -6.13
CA PHE A 31 8.26 3.03 -7.10
C PHE A 31 6.79 2.89 -6.69
N GLY A 32 6.45 1.86 -5.91
CA GLY A 32 5.07 1.57 -5.50
C GLY A 32 4.86 0.09 -5.22
N TRP A 33 3.61 -0.32 -5.09
CA TRP A 33 3.22 -1.72 -5.16
C TRP A 33 2.94 -2.13 -6.62
N ASP A 34 2.91 -3.44 -6.86
CA ASP A 34 2.18 -3.96 -8.00
C ASP A 34 0.67 -3.80 -7.75
N LEU A 35 0.08 -2.75 -8.34
CA LEU A 35 -1.35 -2.48 -8.23
C LEU A 35 -2.22 -3.57 -8.88
N THR A 36 -1.70 -4.32 -9.86
CA THR A 36 -2.42 -5.46 -10.43
C THR A 36 -2.53 -6.59 -9.42
N ALA A 37 -1.43 -6.89 -8.71
CA ALA A 37 -1.42 -7.85 -7.62
C ALA A 37 -2.32 -7.39 -6.46
N ALA A 38 -2.29 -6.10 -6.13
CA ALA A 38 -3.12 -5.51 -5.08
C ALA A 38 -4.62 -5.64 -5.39
N LEU A 39 -5.05 -5.27 -6.60
CA LEU A 39 -6.44 -5.40 -7.02
C LEU A 39 -6.88 -6.87 -7.12
N SER A 40 -6.00 -7.76 -7.58
CA SER A 40 -6.29 -9.20 -7.65
C SER A 40 -6.46 -9.81 -6.26
N LEU A 41 -5.58 -9.47 -5.31
CA LEU A 41 -5.68 -9.92 -3.93
C LEU A 41 -6.91 -9.35 -3.24
N GLY A 42 -7.18 -8.06 -3.42
CA GLY A 42 -8.36 -7.42 -2.83
C GLY A 42 -9.66 -8.00 -3.38
N ASN A 43 -9.73 -8.32 -4.68
CA ASN A 43 -10.86 -9.04 -5.26
C ASN A 43 -11.02 -10.44 -4.63
N ALA A 44 -9.93 -11.18 -4.45
CA ALA A 44 -9.96 -12.51 -3.81
C ALA A 44 -10.41 -12.46 -2.33
N LEU A 45 -10.11 -11.36 -1.63
CA LEU A 45 -10.49 -11.13 -0.23
C LEU A 45 -11.89 -10.52 -0.07
N GLY A 46 -12.58 -10.21 -1.17
CA GLY A 46 -13.90 -9.57 -1.15
C GLY A 46 -13.86 -8.10 -0.71
N VAL A 47 -12.73 -7.42 -0.91
CA VAL A 47 -12.61 -5.97 -0.65
C VAL A 47 -13.39 -5.20 -1.72
N PRO A 48 -14.26 -4.24 -1.35
CA PRO A 48 -15.03 -3.47 -2.32
C PRO A 48 -14.12 -2.73 -3.33
N PRO A 49 -14.34 -2.91 -4.65
CA PRO A 49 -13.50 -2.27 -5.66
C PRO A 49 -13.43 -0.74 -5.55
N LEU A 50 -14.54 -0.09 -5.20
CA LEU A 50 -14.56 1.36 -4.97
C LEU A 50 -13.67 1.78 -3.80
N ALA A 51 -13.71 1.04 -2.69
CA ALA A 51 -12.87 1.33 -1.54
C ALA A 51 -11.38 1.16 -1.89
N MET A 52 -11.04 0.13 -2.67
CA MET A 52 -9.67 -0.04 -3.17
C MET A 52 -9.24 1.11 -4.07
N ALA A 53 -10.08 1.50 -5.04
CA ALA A 53 -9.77 2.55 -5.99
C ALA A 53 -9.54 3.91 -5.31
N GLU A 54 -10.31 4.22 -4.27
CA GLU A 54 -10.19 5.48 -3.52
C GLU A 54 -9.01 5.48 -2.53
N LEU A 55 -8.80 4.37 -1.82
CA LEU A 55 -7.87 4.35 -0.68
C LEU A 55 -6.46 3.87 -1.04
N LEU A 56 -6.30 2.89 -1.95
CA LEU A 56 -4.98 2.33 -2.27
C LEU A 56 -4.00 3.37 -2.82
N PRO A 57 -4.36 4.27 -3.75
CA PRO A 57 -3.40 5.23 -4.31
C PRO A 57 -2.82 6.20 -3.27
N VAL A 58 -3.66 6.65 -2.33
CA VAL A 58 -3.22 7.57 -1.26
C VAL A 58 -2.28 6.86 -0.30
N ILE A 59 -2.57 5.60 0.04
CA ILE A 59 -1.73 4.80 0.92
C ILE A 59 -0.39 4.47 0.24
N GLU A 60 -0.40 4.16 -1.06
CA GLU A 60 0.81 3.92 -1.85
C GLU A 60 1.72 5.15 -1.86
N ALA A 61 1.17 6.34 -2.11
CA ALA A 61 1.95 7.58 -2.10
C ALA A 61 2.68 7.81 -0.77
N VAL A 62 2.01 7.56 0.36
CA VAL A 62 2.62 7.66 1.70
C VAL A 62 3.69 6.59 1.90
N MET A 63 3.42 5.34 1.50
CA MET A 63 4.38 4.26 1.61
C MET A 63 5.64 4.55 0.79
N VAL A 64 5.50 4.96 -0.48
CA VAL A 64 6.60 5.31 -1.38
C VAL A 64 7.44 6.43 -0.79
N ALA A 65 6.80 7.51 -0.32
CA ALA A 65 7.51 8.62 0.31
C ALA A 65 8.31 8.14 1.53
N LYS A 66 7.70 7.34 2.41
CA LYS A 66 8.35 6.88 3.65
C LYS A 66 9.49 5.90 3.42
N LEU A 67 9.36 4.97 2.47
CA LEU A 67 10.45 4.04 2.17
C LEU A 67 11.62 4.74 1.47
N ASN A 68 11.34 5.67 0.56
CA ASN A 68 12.40 6.47 -0.08
C ASN A 68 13.13 7.40 0.92
N GLU A 69 12.40 8.03 1.86
CA GLU A 69 13.00 8.79 2.96
C GLU A 69 13.95 7.93 3.82
N GLN A 70 13.60 6.68 4.09
CA GLN A 70 14.44 5.75 4.84
C GLN A 70 15.69 5.34 4.06
N MET A 71 15.57 5.09 2.76
CA MET A 71 16.70 4.75 1.88
C MET A 71 17.68 5.91 1.67
N GLY A 72 17.19 7.15 1.69
CA GLY A 72 18.01 8.36 1.54
C GLY A 72 18.72 8.81 2.82
N ARG A 73 18.44 8.16 3.96
CA ARG A 73 19.11 8.45 5.22
C ARG A 73 20.44 7.69 5.23
N PRO A 74 21.60 8.35 5.36
CA PRO A 74 22.86 7.65 5.58
C PRO A 74 22.72 6.82 6.85
N ASP A 75 23.15 5.56 6.82
CA ASP A 75 23.41 4.80 8.04
C ASP A 75 24.35 5.65 8.89
N GLY A 76 23.91 5.98 10.11
CA GLY A 76 24.55 6.97 10.98
C GLY A 76 26.02 6.70 11.26
#